data_AF-A0A139I9L0-F1
#
_entry.id   AF-A0A139I9L0-F1
#
_cell.length_a   1.000
_cell.length_b   1.000
_cell.length_c   1.000
_cell.angle_alpha   90.00
_cell.angle_beta   90.00
_cell.angle_gamma   90.00
#
_symmetry.space_group_name_H-M   'P 1'
#
loop_
_entity.id
_entity.type
_entity.pdbx_description
1 polymer ?
#
loop_
_entity_poly.entity_id
_entity_poly.type
_entity_poly.pdbx_seq_one_letter_code
_entity_poly.pdbx_strand_id
1 'polypeptide(L)'
;MAAVLPTPSTLEKSFNSLPAEVLLEVIPYIPYTPHGIACLCLTCERLNVLIKHHEHGLVKNIKLLQLSPIALQLFPNLQTDTFEGLRTLYQRLDTLEELHAHWLKITGTGPELDWLKGRWESIHKAGLLLLYRLQDTGSYCNKVALINALPATSLACLLFKLISSIKILRIYGPDPINGHHQAGDVMARSDIELAFEEMLLHHGPEFFIAMLKAGNIMYSNPKSQWAIAALQSEISGMIDRQTCPGPDGNPRPPTLTSRLRRAFAAQLGIHISQNVGKMWEILSSTNFDEMNDSKSLLKIVQGEALTGGDFLTLYGVFW
;
A
#
# COMPACT_ATOMS: atom_id res chain seq x y z
N MET A 1 21.06 74.07 -1.85
CA MET A 1 21.78 72.79 -2.03
C MET A 1 20.72 71.70 -2.07
N ALA A 2 20.34 71.25 -3.27
CA ALA A 2 19.35 70.20 -3.46
C ALA A 2 20.03 68.84 -3.21
N ALA A 3 19.48 68.06 -2.28
CA ALA A 3 19.93 66.70 -2.01
C ALA A 3 19.61 65.83 -3.22
N VAL A 4 20.64 65.43 -3.96
CA VAL A 4 20.55 64.40 -4.99
C VAL A 4 20.37 63.07 -4.25
N LEU A 5 19.12 62.60 -4.18
CA LEU A 5 18.83 61.23 -3.78
C LEU A 5 19.47 60.28 -4.79
N PRO A 6 20.23 59.25 -4.35
CA PRO A 6 20.78 58.26 -5.27
C PRO A 6 19.60 57.53 -5.91
N THR A 7 19.49 57.64 -7.23
CA THR A 7 18.64 56.78 -8.05
C THR A 7 19.07 55.33 -7.82
N PRO A 8 18.16 54.41 -7.45
CA PRO A 8 18.51 52.99 -7.40
C PRO A 8 18.75 52.51 -8.84
N SER A 9 20.01 52.55 -9.27
CA SER A 9 20.45 51.97 -10.52
C SER A 9 20.41 50.45 -10.42
N THR A 10 19.38 49.88 -11.05
CA THR A 10 19.49 48.73 -11.95
C THR A 10 20.43 47.60 -11.53
N LEU A 11 19.89 46.61 -10.83
CA LEU A 11 20.16 45.20 -11.13
C LEU A 11 19.08 44.28 -10.57
N GLU A 12 17.79 44.58 -10.80
CA GLU A 12 16.77 43.53 -10.73
C GLU A 12 17.01 42.59 -11.92
N LYS A 13 18.01 41.72 -11.81
CA LYS A 13 18.15 40.57 -12.69
C LYS A 13 16.90 39.73 -12.47
N SER A 14 15.91 39.92 -13.33
CA SER A 14 14.69 39.14 -13.35
C SER A 14 15.06 37.67 -13.36
N PHE A 15 14.37 36.84 -12.59
CA PHE A 15 14.54 35.38 -12.58
C PHE A 15 14.53 34.78 -14.01
N ASN A 16 13.76 35.42 -14.91
CA ASN A 16 13.68 35.06 -16.33
C ASN A 16 14.97 35.35 -17.14
N SER A 17 15.96 36.02 -16.56
CA SER A 17 17.27 36.31 -17.19
C SER A 17 18.37 35.30 -16.81
N LEU A 18 18.11 34.41 -15.85
CA LEU A 18 19.10 33.39 -15.45
C LEU A 18 19.28 32.35 -16.57
N PRO A 19 20.47 31.76 -16.76
CA PRO A 19 20.68 30.63 -17.67
C PRO A 19 19.80 29.43 -17.31
N ALA A 20 19.43 28.61 -18.29
CA ALA A 20 18.55 27.46 -18.07
C ALA A 20 19.19 26.43 -17.13
N GLU A 21 20.50 26.27 -17.22
CA GLU A 21 21.32 25.38 -16.41
C GLU A 21 21.21 25.73 -14.93
N VAL A 22 21.29 27.02 -14.59
CA VAL A 22 21.16 27.51 -13.21
C VAL A 22 19.76 27.23 -12.66
N LEU A 23 18.72 27.44 -13.48
CA LEU A 23 17.34 27.15 -13.07
C LEU A 23 17.14 25.66 -12.80
N LEU A 24 17.64 24.80 -13.67
CA LEU A 24 17.55 23.35 -13.55
C LEU A 24 18.41 22.79 -12.40
N GLU A 25 19.51 23.46 -12.05
CA GLU A 25 20.35 23.12 -10.90
C GLU A 25 19.65 23.44 -9.58
N VAL A 26 18.92 24.56 -9.50
CA VAL A 26 18.25 24.99 -8.26
C VAL A 26 16.99 24.17 -7.96
N ILE A 27 16.20 23.79 -8.98
CA ILE A 27 14.90 23.12 -8.78
C ILE A 27 14.98 21.88 -7.87
N PRO A 28 15.94 20.94 -8.05
CA PRO A 28 16.07 19.77 -7.19
C PRO A 28 16.37 20.03 -5.71
N TYR A 29 16.73 21.25 -5.32
CA TYR A 29 16.91 21.63 -3.91
C TYR A 29 15.63 22.13 -3.25
N ILE A 30 14.58 22.40 -4.03
CA ILE A 30 13.26 22.76 -3.51
C ILE A 30 12.59 21.46 -3.02
N PRO A 31 12.11 21.37 -1.76
CA PRO A 31 11.38 20.20 -1.27
C PRO A 31 10.27 19.80 -2.24
N TYR A 32 10.38 18.59 -2.78
CA TYR A 32 9.46 18.12 -3.80
C TYR A 32 8.08 17.92 -3.19
N THR A 33 7.09 18.57 -3.81
CA THR A 33 5.69 18.21 -3.67
C THR A 33 5.05 18.23 -5.06
N PRO A 34 4.10 17.35 -5.36
CA PRO A 34 3.38 17.38 -6.64
C PRO A 34 2.75 18.74 -6.91
N HIS A 35 2.20 19.38 -5.87
CA HIS A 35 1.64 20.72 -5.94
C HIS A 35 2.72 21.79 -6.21
N GLY A 36 3.87 21.71 -5.55
CA GLY A 36 4.98 22.64 -5.73
C GLY A 36 5.52 22.65 -7.16
N ILE A 37 5.71 21.48 -7.78
CA ILE A 37 6.10 21.39 -9.19
C ILE A 37 5.02 21.96 -10.11
N ALA A 38 3.75 21.67 -9.86
CA ALA A 38 2.65 22.25 -10.63
C ALA A 38 2.66 23.79 -10.55
N CYS A 39 2.83 24.34 -9.35
CA CYS A 39 2.95 25.79 -9.14
C CYS A 39 4.17 26.38 -9.86
N LEU A 40 5.34 25.72 -9.81
CA LEU A 40 6.53 26.16 -10.57
C LEU A 40 6.25 26.22 -12.08
N CYS A 41 5.59 25.21 -12.64
CA CYS A 41 5.17 25.21 -14.05
C CYS A 41 4.16 26.31 -14.40
N LEU A 42 3.39 26.81 -13.42
CA LEU A 42 2.42 27.89 -13.61
C LEU A 42 3.02 29.29 -13.46
N THR A 43 4.24 29.42 -12.91
CA THR A 43 4.86 30.73 -12.70
C THR A 43 5.21 31.46 -14.00
N CYS A 44 5.78 30.77 -14.99
CA CYS A 44 6.03 31.32 -16.33
C CYS A 44 6.19 30.22 -17.38
N GLU A 45 5.96 30.57 -18.65
CA GLU A 45 6.06 29.65 -19.79
C GLU A 45 7.46 29.02 -19.93
N ARG A 46 8.51 29.82 -19.69
CA ARG A 46 9.90 29.36 -19.77
C ARG A 46 10.18 28.22 -18.78
N LEU A 47 9.74 28.36 -17.53
CA LEU A 47 9.91 27.31 -16.52
C LEU A 47 9.09 26.07 -16.85
N ASN A 48 7.85 26.24 -17.33
CA ASN A 48 7.01 25.13 -17.78
C ASN A 48 7.72 24.28 -18.85
N VAL A 49 8.26 24.94 -19.89
CA VAL A 49 8.99 24.28 -20.97
C VAL A 49 10.24 23.59 -20.44
N LEU A 50 11.05 24.27 -19.63
CA LEU A 50 12.27 23.69 -19.06
C LEU A 50 11.99 22.47 -18.18
N ILE A 51 11.03 22.57 -17.27
CA ILE A 51 10.68 21.48 -16.34
C ILE A 51 10.17 20.26 -17.11
N LYS A 52 9.29 20.47 -18.09
CA LYS A 52 8.77 19.37 -18.92
C LYS A 52 9.84 18.73 -19.80
N HIS A 53 10.70 19.55 -20.42
CA HIS A 53 11.74 19.03 -21.31
C HIS A 53 12.83 18.26 -20.55
N HIS A 54 13.13 18.67 -19.31
CA HIS A 54 14.17 18.07 -18.47
C HIS A 54 13.62 17.20 -17.32
N GLU A 55 12.38 16.72 -17.43
CA GLU A 55 11.70 15.94 -16.38
C GLU A 55 12.56 14.81 -15.81
N HIS A 56 13.10 13.94 -16.67
CA HIS A 56 13.90 12.79 -16.24
C HIS A 56 15.16 13.20 -15.46
N GLY A 57 15.83 14.28 -15.87
CA GLY A 57 17.02 14.80 -15.19
C GLY A 57 16.67 15.40 -13.83
N LEU A 58 15.59 16.17 -13.77
CA LEU A 58 15.09 16.75 -12.52
C LEU A 58 14.63 15.66 -11.55
N VAL A 59 13.85 14.68 -12.01
CA VAL A 59 13.40 13.55 -11.21
C VAL A 59 14.58 12.73 -10.67
N LYS A 60 15.60 12.48 -11.49
CA LYS A 60 16.84 11.83 -11.04
C LYS A 60 17.53 12.62 -9.92
N ASN A 61 17.69 13.93 -10.09
CA ASN A 61 18.35 14.78 -9.10
C ASN A 61 17.52 14.89 -7.80
N ILE A 62 16.20 15.02 -7.90
CA ILE A 62 15.28 15.02 -6.75
C ILE A 62 15.42 13.72 -5.96
N LYS A 63 15.45 12.56 -6.64
CA LYS A 63 15.65 11.25 -5.98
C LYS A 63 16.98 11.20 -5.22
N LEU A 64 18.06 11.67 -5.83
CA LEU A 64 19.39 11.65 -5.23
C LEU A 64 19.51 12.58 -4.02
N LEU A 65 18.87 13.74 -4.06
CA LEU A 65 19.01 14.77 -3.03
C LEU A 65 18.01 14.61 -1.88
N GLN A 66 16.79 14.12 -2.15
CA GLN A 66 15.68 14.21 -1.20
C GLN A 66 15.12 12.86 -0.76
N LEU A 67 15.35 11.78 -1.51
CA LEU A 67 14.78 10.47 -1.19
C LEU A 67 15.82 9.51 -0.63
N SER A 68 15.44 8.80 0.43
CA SER A 68 16.24 7.69 0.94
C SER A 68 16.25 6.55 -0.08
N PRO A 69 17.41 5.92 -0.38
CA PRO A 69 17.47 4.73 -1.23
C PRO A 69 16.53 3.61 -0.79
N ILE A 70 16.28 3.50 0.52
CA ILE A 70 15.37 2.50 1.09
C ILE A 70 13.94 2.74 0.61
N ALA A 71 13.48 3.99 0.56
CA ALA A 71 12.10 4.32 0.15
C ALA A 71 11.81 3.85 -1.28
N LEU A 72 12.79 3.95 -2.18
CA LEU A 72 12.68 3.44 -3.55
C LEU A 72 12.61 1.91 -3.61
N GLN A 73 13.36 1.23 -2.73
CA GLN A 73 13.40 -0.24 -2.69
C GLN A 73 12.13 -0.87 -2.11
N LEU A 74 11.33 -0.11 -1.34
CA LEU A 74 10.05 -0.57 -0.80
C LEU A 74 9.00 -0.84 -1.89
N PHE A 75 9.15 -0.22 -3.08
CA PHE A 75 8.20 -0.33 -4.19
C PHE A 75 8.92 -0.78 -5.48
N PRO A 76 9.37 -2.05 -5.54
CA PRO A 76 10.26 -2.52 -6.62
C PRO A 76 9.66 -2.43 -8.02
N ASN A 77 8.33 -2.42 -8.15
CA ASN A 77 7.63 -2.35 -9.42
C ASN A 77 7.21 -0.92 -9.82
N LEU A 78 7.44 0.08 -8.96
CA LEU A 78 7.02 1.46 -9.21
C LEU A 78 8.04 2.18 -10.10
N GLN A 79 7.58 2.64 -11.26
CA GLN A 79 8.37 3.54 -12.10
C GLN A 79 8.43 4.92 -11.48
N THR A 80 9.64 5.43 -11.22
CA THR A 80 9.90 6.70 -10.53
C THR A 80 10.82 7.62 -11.33
N ASP A 81 10.88 7.43 -12.64
CA ASP A 81 11.65 8.23 -13.61
C ASP A 81 10.90 9.46 -14.13
N THR A 82 9.62 9.57 -13.81
CA THR A 82 8.73 10.70 -14.13
C THR A 82 8.22 11.41 -12.87
N PHE A 83 7.72 12.64 -13.01
CA PHE A 83 7.05 13.37 -11.93
C PHE A 83 5.77 12.65 -11.49
N GLU A 84 5.09 11.96 -12.39
CA GLU A 84 3.93 11.14 -12.06
C GLU A 84 4.32 9.93 -11.20
N GLY A 85 5.42 9.27 -11.54
CA GLY A 85 6.00 8.20 -10.74
C GLY A 85 6.41 8.66 -9.34
N LEU A 86 7.08 9.82 -9.24
CA LEU A 86 7.39 10.44 -7.94
C LEU A 86 6.13 10.80 -7.16
N ARG A 87 5.12 11.39 -7.80
CA ARG A 87 3.85 11.70 -7.16
C ARG A 87 3.22 10.46 -6.54
N THR A 88 3.22 9.35 -7.26
CA THR A 88 2.70 8.07 -6.77
C THR A 88 3.53 7.55 -5.60
N LEU A 89 4.86 7.63 -5.66
CA LEU A 89 5.73 7.24 -4.55
C LEU A 89 5.41 8.02 -3.26
N TYR A 90 5.35 9.34 -3.35
CA TYR A 90 5.03 10.18 -2.18
C TYR A 90 3.62 9.89 -1.65
N GLN A 91 2.62 9.74 -2.53
CA GLN A 91 1.27 9.35 -2.10
C GLN A 91 1.23 8.02 -1.34
N ARG A 92 2.04 7.03 -1.76
CA ARG A 92 2.15 5.75 -1.05
C ARG A 92 2.86 5.88 0.29
N LEU A 93 3.92 6.68 0.37
CA LEU A 93 4.62 6.94 1.63
C LEU A 93 3.68 7.64 2.63
N ASP A 94 2.96 8.67 2.19
CA ASP A 94 1.94 9.36 3.00
C ASP A 94 0.84 8.39 3.47
N THR A 95 0.38 7.50 2.58
CA THR A 95 -0.64 6.50 2.92
C THR A 95 -0.12 5.49 3.95
N LEU A 96 1.15 5.05 3.84
CA LEU A 96 1.77 4.16 4.81
C LEU A 96 1.94 4.84 6.17
N GLU A 97 2.34 6.11 6.20
CA GLU A 97 2.47 6.90 7.43
C GLU A 97 1.10 7.09 8.10
N GLU A 98 0.07 7.44 7.33
CA GLU A 98 -1.30 7.57 7.82
C GLU A 98 -1.83 6.24 8.38
N LEU A 99 -1.61 5.13 7.66
CA LEU A 99 -2.00 3.80 8.13
C LEU A 99 -1.26 3.39 9.39
N HIS A 100 0.02 3.75 9.53
CA HIS A 100 0.78 3.51 10.75
C HIS A 100 0.23 4.35 11.92
N ALA A 101 -0.11 5.62 11.71
CA ALA A 101 -0.76 6.44 12.74
C ALA A 101 -2.12 5.83 13.17
N HIS A 102 -2.91 5.34 12.22
CA HIS A 102 -4.14 4.60 12.52
C HIS A 102 -3.85 3.33 13.32
N TRP A 103 -2.83 2.55 12.94
CA TRP A 103 -2.43 1.34 13.65
C TRP A 103 -2.07 1.61 15.12
N LEU A 104 -1.26 2.64 15.39
CA LEU A 104 -0.90 3.03 16.75
C LEU A 104 -2.13 3.43 17.57
N LYS A 105 -3.06 4.17 16.98
CA LYS A 105 -4.32 4.54 17.64
C LYS A 105 -5.20 3.31 17.93
N ILE A 106 -5.38 2.45 16.93
CA ILE A 106 -6.21 1.24 17.00
C ILE A 106 -5.67 0.28 18.06
N THR A 107 -4.38 -0.01 18.01
CA THR A 107 -3.74 -0.90 18.99
C THR A 107 -3.61 -0.23 20.35
N GLY A 108 -3.48 1.09 20.44
CA GLY A 108 -3.47 1.82 21.70
C GLY A 108 -4.82 1.88 22.43
N THR A 109 -5.94 1.53 21.77
CA THR A 109 -7.29 1.74 22.31
C THR A 109 -8.01 0.43 22.58
N GLY A 110 -8.08 0.03 23.86
CA GLY A 110 -8.90 -1.09 24.33
C GLY A 110 -8.32 -2.49 24.08
N PRO A 111 -8.81 -3.51 24.80
CA PRO A 111 -8.20 -4.85 24.81
C PRO A 111 -8.46 -5.69 23.55
N GLU A 112 -9.44 -5.33 22.73
CA GLU A 112 -9.91 -6.16 21.60
C GLU A 112 -8.84 -6.39 20.52
N LEU A 113 -7.91 -5.46 20.37
CA LEU A 113 -6.85 -5.49 19.37
C LEU A 113 -5.44 -5.40 19.98
N ASP A 114 -5.32 -5.59 21.29
CA ASP A 114 -4.03 -5.56 22.00
C ASP A 114 -3.05 -6.61 21.46
N TRP A 115 -3.57 -7.73 20.96
CA TRP A 115 -2.79 -8.80 20.36
C TRP A 115 -2.03 -8.37 19.09
N LEU A 116 -2.39 -7.23 18.47
CA LEU A 116 -1.69 -6.66 17.31
C LEU A 116 -0.47 -5.79 17.69
N LYS A 117 -0.15 -5.62 18.97
CA LYS A 117 1.01 -4.82 19.40
C LYS A 117 2.35 -5.49 19.14
N GLY A 118 3.43 -4.71 19.13
CA GLY A 118 4.81 -5.21 19.03
C GLY A 118 5.10 -5.82 17.66
N ARG A 119 5.58 -7.06 17.63
CA ARG A 119 6.06 -7.77 16.41
C ARG A 119 5.11 -7.74 15.21
N TRP A 120 3.82 -7.68 15.49
CA TRP A 120 2.77 -7.72 14.47
C TRP A 120 2.71 -6.45 13.61
N GLU A 121 3.29 -5.35 14.09
CA GLU A 121 3.40 -4.11 13.34
C GLU A 121 4.31 -4.28 12.10
N SER A 122 5.48 -4.91 12.26
CA SER A 122 6.39 -5.19 11.15
C SER A 122 5.74 -6.11 10.11
N ILE A 123 4.99 -7.12 10.58
CA ILE A 123 4.24 -8.04 9.71
C ILE A 123 3.13 -7.29 8.96
N HIS A 124 2.41 -6.40 9.65
CA HIS A 124 1.39 -5.54 9.04
C HIS A 124 1.99 -4.67 7.93
N LYS A 125 3.12 -4.02 8.20
CA LYS A 125 3.85 -3.20 7.24
C LYS A 125 4.31 -4.02 6.03
N ALA A 126 4.86 -5.21 6.25
CA ALA A 126 5.24 -6.14 5.18
C ALA A 126 4.03 -6.50 4.29
N GLY A 127 2.90 -6.81 4.92
CA GLY A 127 1.65 -7.09 4.21
C GLY A 127 1.16 -5.91 3.37
N LEU A 128 1.24 -4.67 3.88
CA LEU A 128 0.90 -3.46 3.12
C LEU A 128 1.78 -3.27 1.87
N LEU A 129 3.09 -3.47 2.02
CA LEU A 129 4.04 -3.34 0.91
C LEU A 129 3.83 -4.44 -0.14
N LEU A 130 3.49 -5.66 0.28
CA LEU A 130 3.13 -6.74 -0.63
C LEU A 130 1.82 -6.46 -1.37
N LEU A 131 0.83 -5.81 -0.74
CA LEU A 131 -0.38 -5.36 -1.42
C LEU A 131 -0.07 -4.31 -2.49
N TYR A 132 0.83 -3.36 -2.22
CA TYR A 132 1.30 -2.42 -3.24
C TYR A 132 1.99 -3.13 -4.41
N ARG A 133 2.87 -4.09 -4.12
CA ARG A 133 3.51 -4.90 -5.16
C ARG A 133 2.49 -5.66 -6.00
N LEU A 134 1.44 -6.19 -5.38
CA LEU A 134 0.35 -6.88 -6.07
C LEU A 134 -0.47 -5.92 -6.94
N GLN A 135 -0.79 -4.72 -6.43
CA GLN A 135 -1.49 -3.67 -7.17
C GLN A 135 -0.71 -3.27 -8.44
N ASP A 136 0.61 -3.14 -8.35
CA ASP A 136 1.49 -2.75 -9.46
C ASP A 136 1.53 -3.76 -10.62
N THR A 137 1.16 -5.03 -10.38
CA THR A 137 1.15 -6.03 -11.45
C THR A 137 -0.01 -5.84 -12.45
N GLY A 138 -1.02 -5.03 -12.08
CA GLY A 138 -2.16 -4.69 -12.92
C GLY A 138 -3.12 -5.86 -13.14
N SER A 139 -2.90 -6.62 -14.21
CA SER A 139 -3.84 -7.66 -14.66
C SER A 139 -3.99 -8.82 -13.67
N TYR A 140 -5.16 -9.47 -13.69
CA TYR A 140 -5.42 -10.65 -12.86
C TYR A 140 -4.36 -11.76 -13.05
N CYS A 141 -3.97 -12.06 -14.30
CA CYS A 141 -2.99 -13.09 -14.60
C CYS A 141 -1.62 -12.78 -13.97
N ASN A 142 -1.19 -11.53 -14.02
CA ASN A 142 0.08 -11.10 -13.41
C ASN A 142 0.01 -11.16 -11.88
N LYS A 143 -1.12 -10.80 -11.28
CA LYS A 143 -1.36 -10.95 -9.84
C LYS A 143 -1.24 -12.39 -9.40
N VAL A 144 -1.87 -13.32 -10.13
CA VAL A 144 -1.79 -14.76 -9.85
C VAL A 144 -0.37 -15.29 -10.02
N ALA A 145 0.33 -14.86 -11.08
CA ALA A 145 1.73 -15.25 -11.30
C ALA A 145 2.62 -14.79 -10.13
N LEU A 146 2.46 -13.54 -9.67
CA LEU A 146 3.19 -13.03 -8.51
C LEU A 146 2.85 -13.84 -7.25
N ILE A 147 1.57 -14.07 -6.95
CA ILE A 147 1.14 -14.85 -5.78
C ILE A 147 1.78 -16.24 -5.78
N ASN A 148 1.80 -16.93 -6.93
CA ASN A 148 2.40 -18.26 -7.01
C ASN A 148 3.93 -18.25 -6.85
N ALA A 149 4.58 -17.14 -7.20
CA ALA A 149 6.03 -16.97 -7.10
C ALA A 149 6.51 -16.52 -5.72
N LEU A 150 5.62 -16.02 -4.85
CA LEU A 150 5.99 -15.54 -3.52
C LEU A 150 6.34 -16.72 -2.57
N PRO A 151 7.35 -16.55 -1.71
CA PRO A 151 7.69 -17.55 -0.70
C PRO A 151 6.61 -17.62 0.39
N ALA A 152 6.59 -18.72 1.15
CA ALA A 152 5.60 -18.95 2.19
C ALA A 152 5.51 -17.80 3.22
N THR A 153 6.64 -17.20 3.61
CA THR A 153 6.66 -16.05 4.55
C THR A 153 5.92 -14.84 3.99
N SER A 154 6.15 -14.48 2.73
CA SER A 154 5.45 -13.35 2.08
C SER A 154 3.96 -13.62 1.94
N LEU A 155 3.59 -14.86 1.57
CA LEU A 155 2.19 -15.30 1.52
C LEU A 155 1.53 -15.26 2.89
N ALA A 156 2.25 -15.64 3.96
CA ALA A 156 1.77 -15.54 5.33
C ALA A 156 1.56 -14.09 5.76
N CYS A 157 2.46 -13.16 5.40
CA CYS A 157 2.28 -11.72 5.64
C CYS A 157 1.04 -11.16 4.92
N LEU A 158 0.78 -11.58 3.68
CA LEU A 158 -0.44 -11.21 2.95
C LEU A 158 -1.69 -11.74 3.65
N LEU A 159 -1.72 -13.03 4.02
CA LEU A 159 -2.85 -13.63 4.74
C LEU A 159 -3.10 -12.93 6.09
N PHE A 160 -2.04 -12.65 6.83
CA PHE A 160 -2.13 -11.89 8.08
C PHE A 160 -2.71 -10.50 7.86
N LYS A 161 -2.29 -9.82 6.79
CA LYS A 161 -2.81 -8.51 6.45
C LYS A 161 -4.31 -8.55 6.16
N LEU A 162 -4.79 -9.55 5.42
CA LEU A 162 -6.22 -9.76 5.17
C LEU A 162 -7.00 -9.95 6.48
N ILE A 163 -6.55 -10.88 7.33
CA ILE A 163 -7.23 -11.22 8.59
C ILE A 163 -7.22 -10.04 9.56
N SER A 164 -6.06 -9.42 9.77
CA SER A 164 -5.93 -8.26 10.66
C SER A 164 -6.78 -7.08 10.18
N SER A 165 -6.82 -6.81 8.86
CA SER A 165 -7.68 -5.77 8.30
C SER A 165 -9.17 -6.03 8.55
N ILE A 166 -9.65 -7.28 8.43
CA ILE A 166 -11.04 -7.63 8.79
C ILE A 166 -11.29 -7.37 10.28
N LYS A 167 -10.41 -7.85 11.16
CA LYS A 167 -10.58 -7.69 12.62
C LYS A 167 -10.65 -6.21 13.02
N ILE A 168 -9.80 -5.38 12.43
CA ILE A 168 -9.81 -3.93 12.61
C ILE A 168 -11.14 -3.34 12.12
N LEU A 169 -11.58 -3.68 10.89
CA LEU A 169 -12.78 -3.08 10.31
C LEU A 169 -14.09 -3.59 10.90
N ARG A 170 -14.09 -4.75 11.55
CA ARG A 170 -15.24 -5.17 12.37
C ARG A 170 -15.51 -4.19 13.52
N ILE A 171 -14.50 -3.48 14.01
CA ILE A 171 -14.65 -2.52 15.11
C ILE A 171 -14.79 -1.09 14.55
N TYR A 172 -13.90 -0.70 13.65
CA TYR A 172 -13.77 0.70 13.19
C TYR A 172 -14.25 0.94 11.76
N GLY A 173 -14.66 -0.11 11.03
CA GLY A 173 -15.09 0.01 9.64
C GLY A 173 -16.56 0.43 9.51
N PRO A 174 -16.98 0.85 8.30
CA PRO A 174 -18.37 1.16 8.00
C PRO A 174 -19.17 -0.13 7.76
N ASP A 175 -20.49 0.00 7.65
CA ASP A 175 -21.31 -1.06 7.07
C ASP A 175 -20.94 -1.26 5.58
N PRO A 176 -20.92 -2.52 5.08
CA PRO A 176 -21.37 -3.74 5.75
C PRO A 176 -20.27 -4.48 6.54
N ILE A 177 -18.99 -4.04 6.52
CA ILE A 177 -17.90 -4.81 7.14
C ILE A 177 -17.89 -4.71 8.68
N ASN A 178 -18.48 -3.66 9.25
CA ASN A 178 -18.62 -3.49 10.69
C ASN A 178 -19.28 -4.71 11.36
N GLY A 179 -18.79 -5.12 12.53
CA GLY A 179 -19.23 -6.34 13.22
C GLY A 179 -20.67 -6.28 13.72
N HIS A 180 -21.25 -5.09 13.88
CA HIS A 180 -22.67 -4.93 14.22
C HIS A 180 -23.60 -5.22 13.02
N HIS A 181 -23.09 -5.07 11.80
CA HIS A 181 -23.84 -5.35 10.59
C HIS A 181 -24.01 -6.86 10.40
N GLN A 182 -25.27 -7.32 10.39
CA GLN A 182 -25.64 -8.74 10.24
C GLN A 182 -24.98 -9.67 11.28
N ALA A 183 -24.80 -9.22 12.51
CA ALA A 183 -24.13 -9.99 13.58
C ALA A 183 -24.72 -11.39 13.85
N GLY A 184 -25.99 -11.62 13.52
CA GLY A 184 -26.67 -12.90 13.69
C GLY A 184 -26.58 -13.87 12.50
N ASP A 185 -26.07 -13.42 11.35
CA ASP A 185 -25.99 -14.23 10.13
C ASP A 185 -24.53 -14.57 9.81
N VAL A 186 -24.10 -15.75 10.28
CA VAL A 186 -22.73 -16.24 10.10
C VAL A 186 -22.37 -16.39 8.61
N MET A 187 -23.32 -16.76 7.76
CA MET A 187 -23.06 -16.97 6.34
C MET A 187 -22.87 -15.64 5.64
N ALA A 188 -23.77 -14.68 5.86
CA ALA A 188 -23.64 -13.36 5.28
C ALA A 188 -22.35 -12.64 5.75
N ARG A 189 -21.97 -12.83 7.02
CA ARG A 189 -20.69 -12.34 7.55
C ARG A 189 -19.47 -12.94 6.85
N SER A 190 -19.50 -14.26 6.61
CA SER A 190 -18.45 -14.94 5.87
C SER A 190 -18.32 -14.39 4.44
N ASP A 191 -19.45 -14.13 3.78
CA ASP A 191 -19.49 -13.58 2.43
C ASP A 191 -18.94 -12.15 2.38
N ILE A 192 -19.35 -11.28 3.31
CA ILE A 192 -18.83 -9.90 3.43
C ILE A 192 -17.31 -9.91 3.63
N GLU A 193 -16.80 -10.80 4.47
CA GLU A 193 -15.36 -10.88 4.76
C GLU A 193 -14.58 -11.39 3.57
N LEU A 194 -15.08 -12.41 2.88
CA LEU A 194 -14.46 -12.92 1.65
C LEU A 194 -14.46 -11.86 0.53
N ALA A 195 -15.55 -11.12 0.38
CA ALA A 195 -15.65 -9.99 -0.54
C ALA A 195 -14.63 -8.90 -0.19
N PHE A 196 -14.49 -8.56 1.09
CA PHE A 196 -13.50 -7.59 1.55
C PHE A 196 -12.06 -8.03 1.24
N GLU A 197 -11.71 -9.30 1.49
CA GLU A 197 -10.39 -9.85 1.16
C GLU A 197 -10.08 -9.69 -0.34
N GLU A 198 -11.06 -9.99 -1.18
CA GLU A 198 -10.92 -9.88 -2.64
C GLU A 198 -10.69 -8.42 -3.06
N MET A 199 -11.49 -7.49 -2.53
CA MET A 199 -11.31 -6.07 -2.81
C MET A 199 -9.96 -5.54 -2.32
N LEU A 200 -9.48 -6.00 -1.17
CA LEU A 200 -8.17 -5.61 -0.65
C LEU A 200 -7.02 -6.11 -1.55
N LEU A 201 -7.10 -7.33 -2.07
CA LEU A 201 -6.12 -7.85 -3.06
C LEU A 201 -6.22 -7.14 -4.42
N HIS A 202 -7.41 -6.66 -4.79
CA HIS A 202 -7.61 -5.94 -6.03
C HIS A 202 -7.11 -4.50 -5.98
N HIS A 203 -7.49 -3.76 -4.93
CA HIS A 203 -7.31 -2.32 -4.84
C HIS A 203 -6.16 -1.89 -3.93
N GLY A 204 -5.61 -2.79 -3.11
CA GLY A 204 -4.44 -2.51 -2.28
C GLY A 204 -4.72 -1.63 -1.07
N PRO A 205 -3.69 -1.01 -0.49
CA PRO A 205 -3.79 -0.23 0.74
C PRO A 205 -4.75 0.97 0.68
N GLU A 206 -4.93 1.59 -0.49
CA GLU A 206 -5.86 2.71 -0.69
C GLU A 206 -7.30 2.31 -0.34
N PHE A 207 -7.70 1.08 -0.65
CA PHE A 207 -9.02 0.56 -0.28
C PHE A 207 -9.16 0.43 1.23
N PHE A 208 -8.14 -0.08 1.91
CA PHE A 208 -8.17 -0.25 3.35
C PHE A 208 -8.27 1.08 4.10
N ILE A 209 -7.46 2.08 3.72
CA ILE A 209 -7.53 3.42 4.33
C ILE A 209 -8.85 4.11 4.02
N ALA A 210 -9.40 3.94 2.80
CA ALA A 210 -10.71 4.48 2.45
C ALA A 210 -11.81 3.88 3.34
N MET A 211 -11.79 2.56 3.58
CA MET A 211 -12.72 1.89 4.50
C MET A 211 -12.58 2.42 5.93
N LEU A 212 -11.35 2.54 6.46
CA LEU A 212 -11.13 3.10 7.81
C LEU A 212 -11.68 4.53 7.94
N LYS A 213 -11.45 5.37 6.93
CA LYS A 213 -11.97 6.74 6.89
C LYS A 213 -13.49 6.77 6.83
N ALA A 214 -14.11 5.87 6.09
CA ALA A 214 -15.56 5.80 5.96
C ALA A 214 -16.27 5.34 7.24
N GLY A 215 -15.61 4.51 8.06
CA GLY A 215 -16.14 4.08 9.36
C GLY A 215 -16.05 5.15 10.45
N ASN A 216 -15.29 6.22 10.23
CA ASN A 216 -15.17 7.32 11.18
C ASN A 216 -16.38 8.27 11.08
N ILE A 217 -17.34 8.09 11.98
CA ILE A 217 -18.61 8.85 12.04
C ILE A 217 -18.38 10.38 12.10
N MET A 218 -17.28 10.84 12.71
CA MET A 218 -16.99 12.28 12.79
C MET A 218 -16.64 12.92 11.45
N TYR A 219 -16.29 12.13 10.44
CA TYR A 219 -15.85 12.64 9.14
C TYR A 219 -16.43 11.78 8.01
N SER A 220 -17.67 12.08 7.60
CA SER A 220 -18.18 11.56 6.33
C SER A 220 -17.32 12.10 5.20
N ASN A 221 -16.35 11.33 4.73
CA ASN A 221 -15.47 11.72 3.65
C ASN A 221 -16.04 11.21 2.32
N PRO A 222 -16.53 12.09 1.42
CA PRO A 222 -17.04 11.67 0.12
C PRO A 222 -16.00 10.88 -0.69
N LYS A 223 -14.70 11.13 -0.48
CA LYS A 223 -13.60 10.43 -1.15
C LYS A 223 -13.45 8.97 -0.72
N SER A 224 -14.14 8.52 0.34
CA SER A 224 -14.08 7.15 0.82
C SER A 224 -15.26 6.29 0.37
N GLN A 225 -16.31 6.89 -0.21
CA GLN A 225 -17.53 6.18 -0.61
C GLN A 225 -17.31 5.14 -1.70
N TRP A 226 -16.31 5.34 -2.57
CA TRP A 226 -15.97 4.37 -3.62
C TRP A 226 -15.61 2.99 -3.04
N ALA A 227 -14.99 2.93 -1.86
CA ALA A 227 -14.59 1.68 -1.23
C ALA A 227 -15.81 0.91 -0.70
N ILE A 228 -16.77 1.61 -0.09
CA ILE A 228 -18.05 1.01 0.31
C ILE A 228 -18.79 0.49 -0.92
N ALA A 229 -18.89 1.31 -1.98
CA ALA A 229 -19.57 0.92 -3.22
C ALA A 229 -18.89 -0.30 -3.88
N ALA A 230 -17.55 -0.34 -3.90
CA ALA A 230 -16.80 -1.48 -4.42
C ALA A 230 -17.09 -2.75 -3.62
N LEU A 231 -17.08 -2.68 -2.28
CA LEU A 231 -17.41 -3.82 -1.42
C LEU A 231 -18.86 -4.30 -1.62
N GLN A 232 -19.82 -3.38 -1.70
CA GLN A 232 -21.22 -3.73 -1.95
C GLN A 232 -21.44 -4.37 -3.31
N SER A 233 -20.76 -3.86 -4.34
CA SER A 233 -20.77 -4.45 -5.68
C SER A 233 -20.17 -5.86 -5.67
N GLU A 234 -19.09 -6.07 -4.92
CA GLU A 234 -18.43 -7.36 -4.75
C GLU A 234 -19.38 -8.39 -4.10
N ILE A 235 -20.00 -8.01 -2.97
CA ILE A 235 -20.96 -8.84 -2.23
C ILE A 235 -22.13 -9.22 -3.13
N SER A 236 -22.74 -8.23 -3.80
CA SER A 236 -23.91 -8.46 -4.66
C SER A 236 -23.57 -9.38 -5.85
N GLY A 237 -22.33 -9.32 -6.35
CA GLY A 237 -21.85 -10.15 -7.45
C GLY A 237 -21.25 -11.50 -7.06
N MET A 238 -21.31 -11.91 -5.79
CA MET A 238 -20.72 -13.20 -5.35
C MET A 238 -21.41 -14.40 -5.99
N ILE A 239 -22.75 -14.39 -6.05
CA ILE A 239 -23.53 -15.48 -6.63
C ILE A 239 -23.23 -15.60 -8.12
N ASP A 240 -23.30 -14.49 -8.86
CA ASP A 240 -23.01 -14.45 -10.30
C ASP A 240 -21.60 -14.96 -10.63
N ARG A 241 -20.65 -14.77 -9.73
CA ARG A 241 -19.29 -15.30 -9.90
C ARG A 241 -19.22 -16.82 -9.87
N GLN A 242 -20.09 -17.45 -9.08
CA GLN A 242 -20.10 -18.89 -8.88
C GLN A 242 -20.99 -19.60 -9.90
N THR A 243 -22.07 -18.97 -10.34
CA THR A 243 -23.11 -19.62 -11.13
C THR A 243 -23.09 -19.24 -12.61
N CYS A 244 -22.65 -18.03 -12.95
CA CYS A 244 -22.74 -17.53 -14.32
C CYS A 244 -21.40 -17.71 -15.06
N PRO A 245 -21.38 -18.48 -16.17
CA PRO A 245 -20.20 -18.55 -17.03
C PRO A 245 -19.84 -17.15 -17.55
N GLY A 246 -18.57 -16.97 -17.89
CA GLY A 246 -18.09 -15.74 -18.51
C GLY A 246 -18.73 -15.50 -19.88
N PRO A 247 -18.48 -14.34 -20.50
CA PRO A 247 -18.98 -14.00 -21.84
C PRO A 247 -18.64 -15.06 -22.90
N ASP A 248 -17.48 -15.72 -22.73
CA ASP A 248 -16.99 -16.76 -23.64
C ASP A 248 -17.55 -18.17 -23.32
N GLY A 249 -18.52 -18.28 -22.41
CA GLY A 249 -19.08 -19.55 -21.93
C GLY A 249 -18.17 -20.33 -20.97
N ASN A 250 -16.92 -19.88 -20.78
CA ASN A 250 -15.96 -20.50 -19.87
C ASN A 250 -16.28 -20.18 -18.38
N PRO A 251 -15.95 -21.09 -17.44
CA PRO A 251 -16.03 -20.77 -16.01
C PRO A 251 -15.20 -19.52 -15.67
N ARG A 252 -15.74 -18.67 -14.79
CA ARG A 252 -15.00 -17.50 -14.33
C ARG A 252 -13.71 -17.92 -13.62
N PRO A 253 -12.62 -17.14 -13.74
CA PRO A 253 -11.39 -17.46 -13.05
C PRO A 253 -11.60 -17.45 -11.52
N PRO A 254 -10.86 -18.30 -10.77
CA PRO A 254 -10.92 -18.28 -9.31
C PRO A 254 -10.56 -16.91 -8.75
N THR A 255 -11.12 -16.53 -7.61
CA THR A 255 -10.78 -15.26 -6.93
C THR A 255 -9.29 -15.21 -6.55
N LEU A 256 -8.72 -14.00 -6.46
CA LEU A 256 -7.35 -13.79 -5.98
C LEU A 256 -7.17 -14.36 -4.58
N THR A 257 -8.20 -14.25 -3.75
CA THR A 257 -8.22 -14.82 -2.40
C THR A 257 -8.11 -16.35 -2.43
N SER A 258 -8.85 -17.01 -3.33
CA SER A 258 -8.74 -18.46 -3.55
C SER A 258 -7.34 -18.84 -4.04
N ARG A 259 -6.77 -18.06 -4.96
CA ARG A 259 -5.41 -18.26 -5.50
C ARG A 259 -4.34 -18.10 -4.41
N LEU A 260 -4.43 -17.07 -3.58
CA LEU A 260 -3.54 -16.83 -2.44
C LEU A 260 -3.55 -18.02 -1.47
N ARG A 261 -4.73 -18.48 -1.08
CA ARG A 261 -4.89 -19.62 -0.18
C ARG A 261 -4.35 -20.92 -0.77
N ARG A 262 -4.58 -21.17 -2.06
CA ARG A 262 -4.05 -22.34 -2.77
C ARG A 262 -2.54 -22.28 -2.93
N ALA A 263 -1.98 -21.12 -3.26
CA ALA A 263 -0.54 -20.93 -3.38
C ALA A 263 0.15 -21.18 -2.04
N PHE A 264 -0.37 -20.62 -0.95
CA PHE A 264 0.17 -20.85 0.39
C PHE A 264 0.13 -22.33 0.80
N ALA A 265 -1.01 -22.99 0.56
CA ALA A 265 -1.16 -24.41 0.83
C ALA A 265 -0.19 -25.28 0.02
N ALA A 266 -0.04 -24.98 -1.28
CA ALA A 266 0.86 -25.69 -2.18
C ALA A 266 2.33 -25.51 -1.81
N GLN A 267 2.75 -24.30 -1.43
CA GLN A 267 4.12 -23.99 -0.99
C GLN A 267 4.55 -24.79 0.25
N LEU A 268 3.60 -25.17 1.10
CA LEU A 268 3.85 -25.88 2.35
C LEU A 268 3.47 -27.37 2.31
N GLY A 269 2.86 -27.84 1.21
CA GLY A 269 2.34 -29.20 1.11
C GLY A 269 1.20 -29.50 2.11
N ILE A 270 0.40 -28.50 2.45
CA ILE A 270 -0.70 -28.61 3.44
C ILE A 270 -2.08 -28.53 2.80
N HIS A 271 -3.12 -28.88 3.55
CA HIS A 271 -4.50 -28.66 3.12
C HIS A 271 -4.93 -27.20 3.34
N ILE A 272 -5.79 -26.66 2.47
CA ILE A 272 -6.24 -25.25 2.51
C ILE A 272 -6.87 -24.88 3.87
N SER A 273 -7.57 -25.81 4.52
CA SER A 273 -8.17 -25.58 5.84
C SER A 273 -7.14 -25.32 6.94
N GLN A 274 -5.87 -25.67 6.73
CA GLN A 274 -4.78 -25.46 7.68
C GLN A 274 -4.07 -24.11 7.48
N ASN A 275 -4.45 -23.32 6.46
CA ASN A 275 -3.76 -22.09 6.11
C ASN A 275 -3.62 -21.11 7.27
N VAL A 276 -4.69 -20.89 8.05
CA VAL A 276 -4.66 -19.93 9.16
C VAL A 276 -3.68 -20.40 10.24
N GLY A 277 -3.76 -21.67 10.65
CA GLY A 277 -2.86 -22.22 11.68
C GLY A 277 -1.39 -22.17 11.24
N LYS A 278 -1.11 -22.59 10.00
CA LYS A 278 0.27 -22.57 9.46
C LYS A 278 0.81 -21.18 9.19
N MET A 279 -0.06 -20.23 8.85
CA MET A 279 0.32 -18.81 8.78
C MET A 279 0.79 -18.32 10.15
N TRP A 280 0.04 -18.59 11.23
CA TRP A 280 0.46 -18.19 12.57
C TRP A 280 1.78 -18.85 13.00
N GLU A 281 1.96 -20.14 12.69
CA GLU A 281 3.20 -20.88 12.97
C GLU A 281 4.41 -20.21 12.29
N ILE A 282 4.35 -19.97 10.97
CA ILE A 282 5.42 -19.33 10.21
C ILE A 282 5.70 -17.91 10.73
N LEU A 283 4.65 -17.14 10.97
CA LEU A 283 4.82 -15.76 11.41
C LEU A 283 5.38 -15.67 12.83
N SER A 284 5.10 -16.66 13.68
CA SER A 284 5.61 -16.74 15.06
C SER A 284 7.06 -17.24 15.09
N SER A 285 7.42 -18.19 14.22
CA SER A 285 8.78 -18.75 14.14
C SER A 285 9.78 -17.83 13.43
N THR A 286 9.30 -16.93 12.57
CA THR A 286 10.15 -15.96 11.88
C THR A 286 10.50 -14.80 12.82
N ASN A 287 11.78 -14.42 12.91
CA ASN A 287 12.20 -13.29 13.74
C ASN A 287 11.82 -11.94 13.10
N PHE A 288 10.60 -11.49 13.38
CA PHE A 288 10.09 -10.17 12.97
C PHE A 288 10.47 -9.03 13.93
N ASP A 289 10.94 -9.37 15.14
CA ASP A 289 11.28 -8.40 16.20
C ASP A 289 12.55 -7.60 15.86
N GLU A 290 13.48 -8.18 15.11
CA GLU A 290 14.68 -7.51 14.61
C GLU A 290 14.45 -6.75 13.28
N MET A 291 13.21 -6.70 12.74
CA MET A 291 12.91 -6.05 11.45
C MET A 291 12.88 -4.52 11.45
N ASN A 292 13.38 -3.87 12.49
CA ASN A 292 13.76 -2.46 12.39
C ASN A 292 14.81 -2.24 11.28
N ASP A 293 15.57 -3.28 10.94
CA ASP A 293 16.41 -3.31 9.75
C ASP A 293 15.57 -3.43 8.48
N SER A 294 15.47 -2.33 7.76
CA SER A 294 14.77 -2.21 6.47
C SER A 294 15.12 -3.34 5.48
N LYS A 295 16.30 -3.97 5.61
CA LYS A 295 16.75 -5.08 4.77
C LYS A 295 15.86 -6.32 4.84
N SER A 296 15.43 -6.76 6.02
CA SER A 296 14.62 -7.98 6.15
C SER A 296 13.21 -7.78 5.61
N LEU A 297 12.64 -6.60 5.83
CA LEU A 297 11.37 -6.17 5.24
C LEU A 297 11.48 -6.16 3.70
N LEU A 298 12.57 -5.62 3.15
CA LEU A 298 12.82 -5.59 1.72
C LEU A 298 12.91 -6.99 1.12
N LYS A 299 13.57 -7.95 1.78
CA LYS A 299 13.63 -9.35 1.33
C LYS A 299 12.23 -9.95 1.18
N ILE A 300 11.37 -9.80 2.19
CA ILE A 300 9.98 -10.28 2.14
C ILE A 300 9.24 -9.66 0.96
N VAL A 301 9.35 -8.33 0.79
CA VAL A 301 8.65 -7.59 -0.26
C VAL A 301 9.16 -7.97 -1.64
N GLN A 302 10.45 -8.22 -1.79
CA GLN A 302 11.08 -8.68 -3.04
C GLN A 302 10.76 -10.15 -3.34
N GLY A 303 10.24 -10.90 -2.36
CA GLY A 303 9.91 -12.32 -2.51
C GLY A 303 11.12 -13.22 -2.32
N GLU A 304 12.12 -12.75 -1.59
CA GLU A 304 13.26 -13.56 -1.17
C GLU A 304 12.90 -14.34 0.09
N ALA A 305 13.32 -15.61 0.14
CA ALA A 305 13.18 -16.41 1.35
C ALA A 305 14.08 -15.86 2.46
N LEU A 306 13.55 -15.73 3.68
CA LEU A 306 14.38 -15.44 4.85
C LEU A 306 15.15 -16.71 5.21
N THR A 307 16.45 -16.71 4.98
CA THR A 307 17.35 -17.85 5.24
C THR A 307 17.67 -18.05 6.73
N GLY A 308 16.75 -17.67 7.63
CA GLY A 308 17.01 -17.60 9.08
C GLY A 308 15.85 -18.22 9.86
N GLY A 309 15.88 -19.55 9.95
CA GLY A 309 14.93 -20.35 10.69
C GLY A 309 15.04 -21.78 10.22
N ASP A 310 15.98 -22.53 10.79
CA ASP A 310 15.94 -23.99 10.68
C ASP A 310 14.52 -24.43 11.05
N PHE A 311 13.83 -25.09 10.11
CA PHE A 311 12.60 -25.81 10.36
C PHE A 311 12.90 -26.99 11.29
N LEU A 312 13.31 -26.71 12.52
CA LEU A 312 13.25 -27.68 13.59
C LEU A 312 11.78 -27.82 13.95
N THR A 313 11.24 -28.95 13.53
CA THR A 313 10.07 -29.63 14.09
C THR A 313 9.93 -29.35 15.59
N LEU A 314 9.16 -28.32 15.93
CA LEU A 314 8.61 -28.13 17.27
C LEU A 314 7.09 -28.32 17.15
N TYR A 315 6.70 -29.60 17.13
CA TYR A 315 5.41 -30.00 17.66
C TYR A 315 5.40 -29.60 19.14
N GLY A 316 4.65 -28.58 19.51
CA GLY A 316 4.46 -28.28 20.92
C GLY A 316 3.89 -26.91 21.21
N VAL A 317 2.58 -26.93 21.49
CA VAL A 317 1.85 -25.95 22.32
C VAL A 317 1.62 -24.59 21.66
N PHE A 318 0.38 -24.34 21.22
CA PHE A 318 -0.49 -23.28 21.74
C PHE A 318 -1.91 -23.52 21.19
N TRP A 319 -2.85 -23.74 22.11
CA TRP A 319 -4.30 -23.61 21.90
C TRP A 319 -4.70 -22.18 22.23
#